data_AF-A0A971FZ51-F1
#
_entry.id   AF-A0A971FZ51-F1
#
_cell.length_a   1.000
_cell.length_b   1.000
_cell.length_c   1.000
_cell.angle_alpha   90.00
_cell.angle_beta   90.00
_cell.angle_gamma   90.00
#
_symmetry.space_group_name_H-M   'P 1'
#
loop_
_entity.id
_entity.type
_entity.pdbx_description
1 polymer ?
#
loop_
_entity_poly.entity_id
_entity_poly.type
_entity_poly.pdbx_seq_one_letter_code
_entity_poly.pdbx_strand_id
1 'polypeptide(L)'
;MPPAPPPPPSSPAAPGPSSHEGALDPLTGERVVIVGARQGRPNLPVDDCPFCPGGVEAPEPYRTRWFPNRWPPLDADRAEVVLYHPDHDATLGSLPPEHVERVIRLWAERTAALGARPEVGYVLVFENRGAEVGATIPHPHGQIYAFRAVPPAAAAELTGRSEVEPAG
;
A
#
# COMPACT_ATOMS: atom_id res chain seq x y z
N MET A 1 -2.29 -9.16 35.57
CA MET A 1 -2.18 -8.76 34.14
C MET A 1 -1.32 -9.80 33.46
N PRO A 2 -1.76 -10.44 32.36
CA PRO A 2 -0.88 -11.30 31.59
C PRO A 2 0.27 -10.45 31.00
N PRO A 3 1.48 -11.00 30.86
CA PRO A 3 2.59 -10.32 30.21
C PRO A 3 2.22 -10.02 28.75
N ALA A 4 2.67 -8.87 28.24
CA ALA A 4 2.55 -8.55 26.82
C ALA A 4 3.20 -9.67 25.98
N PRO A 5 2.58 -10.10 24.88
CA PRO A 5 3.19 -11.09 24.00
C PRO A 5 4.54 -10.57 23.49
N PRO A 6 5.55 -11.44 23.31
CA PRO A 6 6.84 -11.05 22.77
C PRO A 6 6.65 -10.43 21.39
N PRO A 7 7.49 -9.44 20.99
CA PRO A 7 7.46 -8.92 19.64
C PRO A 7 7.68 -10.08 18.65
N PRO A 8 6.98 -10.10 17.50
CA PRO A 8 7.14 -11.16 16.53
C PRO A 8 8.60 -11.24 16.05
N PRO A 9 9.09 -12.43 15.67
CA PRO A 9 10.43 -12.57 15.11
C PRO A 9 10.59 -11.66 13.90
N SER A 10 11.76 -11.03 13.78
CA SER A 10 12.09 -10.15 12.67
C SER A 10 11.99 -10.92 11.35
N SER A 11 11.09 -10.49 10.47
CA SER A 11 11.01 -10.99 9.09
C SER A 11 12.39 -10.91 8.41
N PRO A 12 12.69 -11.80 7.43
CA PRO A 12 13.87 -11.63 6.60
C PRO A 12 13.85 -10.22 6.00
N ALA A 13 14.99 -9.53 6.11
CA ALA A 13 15.12 -8.13 5.73
C ALA A 13 14.55 -7.91 4.32
N ALA A 14 13.75 -6.84 4.16
CA ALA A 14 13.39 -6.35 2.85
C ALA A 14 14.68 -6.20 2.01
N PRO A 15 14.66 -6.49 0.70
CA PRO A 15 15.79 -6.16 -0.15
C PRO A 15 16.15 -4.68 0.07
N GLY A 16 17.45 -4.37 0.13
CA GLY A 16 17.97 -3.03 0.42
C GLY A 16 17.35 -1.93 -0.45
N PRO A 17 17.46 -0.66 -0.04
CA PRO A 17 16.66 0.43 -0.59
C PRO A 17 16.69 0.40 -2.13
N SER A 18 15.53 0.15 -2.72
CA SER A 18 15.36 0.32 -4.16
C SER A 18 15.60 1.79 -4.48
N SER A 19 16.58 2.08 -5.33
CA SER A 19 16.78 3.44 -5.83
C SER A 19 15.53 3.85 -6.60
N HIS A 20 14.78 4.81 -6.07
CA HIS A 20 13.67 5.46 -6.75
C HIS A 20 14.20 6.74 -7.38
N GLU A 21 14.17 6.82 -8.71
CA GLU A 21 14.48 8.06 -9.40
C GLU A 21 13.16 8.81 -9.65
N GLY A 22 13.09 10.04 -9.15
CA GLY A 22 11.97 10.93 -9.44
C GLY A 22 12.26 11.67 -10.74
N ALA A 23 11.57 11.30 -11.82
CA ALA A 23 11.62 12.03 -13.08
C ALA A 23 10.49 13.08 -13.13
N LEU A 24 10.78 14.25 -13.69
CA LEU A 24 9.73 15.21 -14.03
C LEU A 24 9.30 14.94 -15.47
N ASP A 25 8.01 14.72 -15.69
CA ASP A 25 7.46 14.69 -17.05
C ASP A 25 7.39 16.13 -17.58
N PRO A 26 8.13 16.47 -18.66
CA PRO A 26 8.15 17.83 -19.19
C PRO A 26 6.82 18.25 -19.85
N LEU A 27 5.94 17.32 -20.21
CA LEU A 27 4.68 17.62 -20.89
C LEU A 27 3.53 17.92 -19.92
N THR A 28 3.55 17.27 -18.75
CA THR A 28 2.49 17.38 -17.75
C THR A 28 2.94 18.12 -16.49
N GLY A 29 4.25 18.33 -16.33
CA GLY A 29 4.83 18.87 -15.09
C GLY A 29 4.73 17.90 -13.91
N GLU A 30 4.33 16.65 -14.14
CA GLU A 30 4.11 15.67 -13.08
C GLU A 30 5.40 14.99 -12.64
N ARG A 31 5.47 14.68 -11.33
CA ARG A 31 6.58 13.91 -10.77
C ARG A 31 6.29 12.42 -10.92
N VAL A 32 7.02 11.76 -11.79
CA VAL A 32 6.97 10.31 -12.03
C VAL A 32 7.95 9.61 -11.11
N VAL A 33 7.46 8.62 -10.36
CA VAL A 33 8.32 7.77 -9.52
C VAL A 33 8.69 6.51 -10.29
N ILE A 34 9.95 6.40 -10.69
CA ILE A 34 10.46 5.22 -11.41
C ILE A 34 11.05 4.24 -10.42
N VAL A 35 10.61 2.98 -10.50
CA VAL A 35 11.00 1.92 -9.56
C VAL A 35 11.55 0.72 -10.34
N GLY A 36 12.84 0.78 -10.70
CA GLY A 36 13.49 -0.26 -11.51
C GLY A 36 13.44 -1.66 -10.86
N ALA A 37 13.52 -1.72 -9.53
CA ALA A 37 13.50 -2.97 -8.77
C ALA A 37 12.17 -3.75 -8.87
N ARG A 38 11.07 -3.13 -9.30
CA ARG A 38 9.77 -3.81 -9.44
C ARG A 38 9.77 -4.88 -10.53
N GLN A 39 10.66 -4.79 -11.52
CA GLN A 39 10.80 -5.80 -12.57
C GLN A 39 11.31 -7.15 -12.05
N GLY A 40 12.04 -7.16 -10.92
CA GLY A 40 12.58 -8.38 -10.31
C GLY A 40 11.66 -9.03 -9.28
N ARG A 41 10.40 -8.57 -9.16
CA ARG A 41 9.45 -9.14 -8.18
C ARG A 41 9.16 -10.60 -8.58
N PRO A 42 9.42 -11.57 -7.69
CA PRO A 42 9.08 -12.96 -7.99
C PRO A 42 7.56 -13.09 -8.14
N ASN A 43 7.13 -13.65 -9.27
CA ASN A 43 5.77 -14.16 -9.41
C ASN A 43 5.68 -15.41 -8.53
N LEU A 44 5.17 -15.25 -7.31
CA LEU A 44 4.96 -16.38 -6.42
C LEU A 44 3.90 -17.32 -7.03
N PRO A 45 4.09 -18.65 -6.94
CA PRO A 45 3.09 -19.60 -7.41
C PRO A 45 1.75 -19.38 -6.69
N VAL A 46 0.66 -19.52 -7.43
CA VAL A 46 -0.72 -19.19 -6.99
C VAL A 46 -1.14 -20.00 -5.76
N ASP A 47 -0.57 -21.21 -5.62
CA ASP A 47 -0.93 -22.18 -4.57
C ASP A 47 -0.44 -21.79 -3.17
N ASP A 48 0.61 -20.96 -3.05
CA ASP A 48 1.16 -20.47 -1.78
C ASP A 48 1.00 -18.96 -1.65
N CYS A 49 -0.22 -18.54 -1.30
CA CYS A 49 -0.53 -17.12 -1.12
C CYS A 49 0.20 -16.54 0.10
N PRO A 50 1.02 -15.48 -0.07
CA PRO A 50 1.76 -14.87 1.04
C PRO A 50 0.86 -14.15 2.05
N PHE A 51 -0.40 -13.87 1.68
CA PHE A 51 -1.37 -13.09 2.46
C PHE A 51 -2.41 -13.97 3.18
N CYS A 52 -2.53 -15.25 2.82
CA CYS A 52 -3.36 -16.18 3.57
C CYS A 52 -2.79 -16.39 4.98
N PRO A 53 -3.62 -16.72 5.99
CA PRO A 53 -3.14 -17.13 7.30
C PRO A 53 -2.13 -18.28 7.21
N GLY A 54 -0.97 -18.12 7.84
CA GLY A 54 0.18 -19.02 7.71
C GLY A 54 1.16 -18.65 6.60
N GLY A 55 0.81 -17.69 5.73
CA GLY A 55 1.68 -17.16 4.68
C GLY A 55 2.77 -16.24 5.24
N VAL A 56 3.79 -15.96 4.41
CA VAL A 56 4.98 -15.22 4.85
C VAL A 56 4.70 -13.79 5.36
N GLU A 57 3.64 -13.13 4.87
CA GLU A 57 3.24 -11.79 5.35
C GLU A 57 2.13 -11.84 6.42
N ALA A 58 1.51 -13.00 6.60
CA ALA A 58 0.45 -13.25 7.58
C ALA A 58 0.68 -14.58 8.34
N PRO A 59 1.76 -14.70 9.13
CA PRO A 59 2.11 -15.95 9.81
C PRO A 59 1.09 -16.37 10.87
N GLU A 60 0.29 -15.43 11.36
CA GLU A 60 -0.75 -15.64 12.37
C GLU A 60 -2.15 -15.34 11.81
N PRO A 61 -3.21 -15.96 12.34
CA PRO A 61 -4.58 -15.61 11.99
C PRO A 61 -4.89 -14.14 12.24
N TYR A 62 -5.65 -13.52 11.34
CA TYR A 62 -6.00 -12.11 11.42
C TYR A 62 -7.43 -11.87 10.94
N ARG A 63 -7.97 -10.69 11.28
CA ARG A 63 -9.24 -10.19 10.72
C ARG A 63 -8.98 -9.11 9.67
N THR A 64 -8.10 -8.18 10.02
CA THR A 64 -7.47 -7.18 9.15
C THR A 64 -6.01 -7.09 9.57
N ARG A 65 -5.09 -6.79 8.66
CA ARG A 65 -3.65 -6.70 8.97
C ARG A 65 -3.00 -5.64 8.09
N TRP A 66 -1.95 -5.00 8.58
CA TRP A 66 -1.08 -4.17 7.74
C TRP A 66 0.38 -4.52 7.99
N PHE A 67 1.23 -4.24 7.00
CA PHE A 67 2.68 -4.39 7.10
C PHE A 67 3.40 -3.51 6.07
N PRO A 68 4.69 -3.15 6.29
CA PRO A 68 5.49 -2.43 5.29
C PRO A 68 5.62 -3.22 3.99
N ASN A 69 5.51 -2.54 2.84
CA ASN A 69 5.62 -3.18 1.54
C ASN A 69 7.06 -3.63 1.28
N ARG A 70 7.26 -4.93 1.03
CA ARG A 70 8.57 -5.54 0.76
C ARG A 70 9.20 -5.09 -0.58
N TRP A 71 8.37 -4.63 -1.52
CA TRP A 71 8.79 -4.05 -2.80
C TRP A 71 8.18 -2.64 -2.96
N PRO A 72 8.59 -1.72 -2.08
CA PRO A 72 7.97 -0.42 -1.98
C PRO A 72 8.30 0.39 -3.25
N PRO A 73 7.37 1.21 -3.77
CA PRO A 73 7.70 2.16 -4.84
C PRO A 73 8.30 3.47 -4.34
N LEU A 74 8.32 3.65 -3.02
CA LEU A 74 8.87 4.79 -2.31
C LEU A 74 9.89 4.24 -1.30
N ASP A 75 10.54 5.12 -0.52
CA ASP A 75 11.36 4.67 0.62
C ASP A 75 10.55 3.66 1.47
N ALA A 76 11.21 2.61 1.96
CA ALA A 76 10.56 1.39 2.46
C ALA A 76 9.58 1.60 3.61
N ASP A 77 9.75 2.68 4.36
CA ASP A 77 8.90 3.06 5.48
C ASP A 77 7.69 3.93 5.06
N ARG A 78 7.50 4.21 3.77
CA ARG A 78 6.44 5.07 3.22
C ARG A 78 5.44 4.34 2.33
N ALA A 79 5.52 3.01 2.27
CA ALA A 79 4.58 2.18 1.54
C ALA A 79 4.13 1.00 2.41
N GLU A 80 2.83 0.85 2.62
CA GLU A 80 2.23 -0.22 3.41
C GLU A 80 1.24 -1.02 2.57
N VAL A 81 1.07 -2.30 2.92
CA VAL A 81 0.03 -3.18 2.41
C VAL A 81 -0.99 -3.41 3.52
N VAL A 82 -2.27 -3.43 3.17
CA VAL A 82 -3.39 -3.67 4.09
C VAL A 82 -4.18 -4.88 3.61
N LEU A 83 -4.20 -5.97 4.38
CA LEU A 83 -5.02 -7.15 4.12
C LEU A 83 -6.42 -6.94 4.72
N TYR A 84 -7.44 -7.10 3.89
CA TYR A 84 -8.81 -6.81 4.29
C TYR A 84 -9.47 -7.97 5.03
N HIS A 85 -9.20 -9.22 4.63
CA HIS A 85 -9.88 -10.39 5.18
C HIS A 85 -9.03 -11.65 4.98
N PRO A 86 -9.05 -12.65 5.90
CA PRO A 86 -8.26 -13.89 5.75
C PRO A 86 -8.75 -14.84 4.64
N ASP A 87 -10.01 -14.71 4.23
CA ASP A 87 -10.58 -15.45 3.09
C ASP A 87 -9.97 -14.95 1.77
N HIS A 88 -9.31 -15.86 1.05
CA HIS A 88 -8.58 -15.57 -0.18
C HIS A 88 -9.49 -15.04 -1.29
N ASP A 89 -10.72 -15.55 -1.36
CA ASP A 89 -11.63 -15.27 -2.47
C ASP A 89 -12.59 -14.11 -2.16
N ALA A 90 -12.49 -13.54 -0.96
CA ALA A 90 -13.30 -12.40 -0.56
C ALA A 90 -12.90 -11.12 -1.31
N THR A 91 -13.80 -10.14 -1.28
CA THR A 91 -13.67 -8.85 -1.96
C THR A 91 -14.14 -7.77 -1.02
N LEU A 92 -13.60 -6.56 -1.06
CA LEU A 92 -14.06 -5.49 -0.17
C LEU A 92 -15.60 -5.31 -0.24
N GLY A 93 -16.17 -5.38 -1.44
CA GLY A 93 -17.61 -5.25 -1.68
C GLY A 93 -18.46 -6.44 -1.24
N SER A 94 -17.87 -7.60 -0.98
CA SER A 94 -18.58 -8.79 -0.48
C SER A 94 -18.50 -8.95 1.05
N LEU A 95 -17.73 -8.10 1.73
CA LEU A 95 -17.58 -8.16 3.18
C LEU A 95 -18.82 -7.61 3.90
N PRO A 96 -19.17 -8.15 5.07
CA PRO A 96 -20.26 -7.61 5.85
C PRO A 96 -19.90 -6.22 6.42
N PRO A 97 -20.88 -5.33 6.65
CA PRO A 97 -20.63 -3.94 7.03
C PRO A 97 -19.72 -3.77 8.25
N GLU A 98 -19.86 -4.62 9.27
CA GLU A 98 -19.02 -4.59 10.47
C GLU A 98 -17.54 -4.88 10.17
N HIS A 99 -17.25 -5.63 9.09
CA HIS A 99 -15.89 -5.91 8.67
C HIS A 99 -15.35 -4.81 7.77
N VAL A 100 -16.18 -4.23 6.90
CA VAL A 100 -15.82 -3.02 6.15
C VAL A 100 -15.45 -1.88 7.10
N GLU A 101 -16.20 -1.70 8.20
CA GLU A 101 -15.87 -0.71 9.24
C GLU A 101 -14.47 -0.94 9.81
N ARG A 102 -14.05 -2.19 10.04
CA ARG A 102 -12.69 -2.50 10.52
C ARG A 102 -11.62 -2.11 9.52
N VAL A 103 -11.85 -2.38 8.24
CA VAL A 103 -10.92 -1.98 7.17
C VAL A 103 -10.77 -0.46 7.13
N ILE A 104 -11.89 0.27 7.18
CA ILE A 104 -11.89 1.74 7.20
C ILE A 104 -11.20 2.29 8.46
N ARG A 105 -11.45 1.70 9.63
CA ARG A 105 -10.77 2.09 10.88
C ARG A 105 -9.26 1.87 10.78
N LEU A 106 -8.83 0.75 10.19
CA LEU A 106 -7.42 0.48 9.98
C LEU A 106 -6.80 1.50 9.00
N TRP A 107 -7.48 1.85 7.91
CA TRP A 107 -7.03 2.94 7.03
C TRP A 107 -6.89 4.26 7.77
N ALA A 108 -7.88 4.65 8.59
CA ALA A 108 -7.84 5.87 9.36
C ALA A 108 -6.66 5.89 10.36
N GLU A 109 -6.44 4.78 11.06
CA GLU A 109 -5.30 4.61 11.98
C GLU A 109 -3.96 4.78 11.26
N ARG A 110 -3.77 4.08 10.14
CA ARG A 110 -2.53 4.15 9.38
C ARG A 110 -2.31 5.52 8.74
N THR A 111 -3.36 6.13 8.21
CA THR A 111 -3.29 7.50 7.67
C THR A 111 -2.90 8.51 8.74
N ALA A 112 -3.46 8.43 9.95
CA ALA A 112 -3.08 9.29 11.06
C ALA A 112 -1.61 9.06 11.48
N ALA A 113 -1.18 7.80 11.58
CA ALA A 113 0.19 7.45 11.96
C ALA A 113 1.23 7.94 10.94
N LEU A 114 0.98 7.73 9.64
CA LEU A 114 1.86 8.18 8.56
C LEU A 114 1.84 9.70 8.42
N GLY A 115 0.67 10.32 8.51
CA GLY A 115 0.49 11.78 8.39
C GLY A 115 1.06 12.58 9.56
N ALA A 116 1.30 11.95 10.72
CA ALA A 116 1.99 12.59 11.85
C ALA A 116 3.50 12.77 11.62
N ARG A 117 4.07 12.19 10.56
CA ARG A 117 5.49 12.28 10.25
C ARG A 117 5.82 13.62 9.57
N PRO A 118 6.81 14.39 10.04
CA PRO A 118 7.11 15.73 9.51
C PRO A 118 7.42 15.78 8.01
N GLU A 119 7.99 14.71 7.47
CA GLU A 119 8.36 14.58 6.06
C GLU A 119 7.23 14.12 5.14
N VAL A 120 6.05 13.80 5.68
CA VAL A 120 4.89 13.33 4.92
C VAL A 120 3.95 14.50 4.67
N GLY A 121 3.75 14.83 3.39
CA GLY A 121 2.81 15.87 2.96
C GLY A 121 1.44 15.33 2.52
N TYR A 122 1.35 14.05 2.18
CA TYR A 122 0.11 13.43 1.69
C TYR A 122 0.09 11.92 1.90
N VAL A 123 -1.06 11.36 2.27
CA VAL A 123 -1.26 9.91 2.40
C VAL A 123 -2.37 9.47 1.45
N LEU A 124 -2.05 8.52 0.57
CA LEU A 124 -2.98 7.93 -0.38
C LEU A 124 -3.30 6.49 0.03
N VAL A 125 -4.58 6.19 0.24
CA VAL A 125 -5.10 4.84 0.42
C VAL A 125 -5.74 4.42 -0.90
N PHE A 126 -5.40 3.25 -1.44
CA PHE A 126 -5.94 2.78 -2.71
C PHE A 126 -5.92 1.25 -2.82
N GLU A 127 -6.73 0.71 -3.74
CA GLU A 127 -6.81 -0.71 -4.09
C GLU A 127 -6.63 -0.87 -5.60
N ASN A 128 -5.79 -1.82 -6.02
CA ASN A 128 -5.76 -2.29 -7.39
C ASN A 128 -6.41 -3.67 -7.43
N ARG A 129 -7.47 -3.84 -8.21
CA ARG A 129 -8.27 -5.08 -8.23
C ARG A 129 -8.39 -5.65 -9.64
N GLY A 130 -7.90 -6.88 -9.82
CA GLY A 130 -7.94 -7.61 -11.08
C GLY A 130 -6.59 -7.62 -11.80
N ALA A 131 -6.30 -8.71 -12.50
CA ALA A 131 -5.04 -8.88 -13.25
C ALA A 131 -4.86 -7.79 -14.31
N GLU A 132 -5.97 -7.35 -14.92
CA GLU A 132 -6.05 -6.29 -15.94
C GLU A 132 -5.46 -4.94 -15.47
N VAL A 133 -5.46 -4.68 -14.15
CA VAL A 133 -5.01 -3.40 -13.55
C VAL A 133 -3.76 -3.57 -12.66
N GLY A 134 -3.02 -4.67 -12.87
CA GLY A 134 -1.73 -4.90 -12.20
C GLY A 134 -1.82 -5.50 -10.79
N ALA A 135 -2.98 -6.07 -10.40
CA ALA A 135 -3.05 -6.89 -9.19
C ALA A 135 -2.36 -8.24 -9.47
N THR A 136 -1.24 -8.47 -8.80
CA THR A 136 -0.42 -9.68 -8.95
C THR A 136 -0.77 -10.76 -7.91
N ILE A 137 -1.55 -10.40 -6.89
CA ILE A 137 -1.98 -11.31 -5.81
C ILE A 137 -3.52 -11.15 -5.68
N PRO A 138 -4.32 -12.21 -5.93
CA PRO A 138 -5.79 -12.11 -5.90
C PRO A 138 -6.38 -11.78 -4.53
N HIS A 139 -5.72 -12.22 -3.47
CA HIS A 139 -6.15 -12.08 -2.08
C HIS A 139 -6.52 -10.62 -1.73
N PRO A 140 -7.63 -10.35 -1.02
CA PRO A 140 -8.17 -9.01 -0.82
C PRO A 140 -7.23 -8.11 -0.02
N HIS A 141 -6.65 -7.12 -0.70
CA HIS A 141 -5.72 -6.18 -0.09
C HIS A 141 -5.76 -4.80 -0.75
N GLY A 142 -5.36 -3.79 0.01
CA GLY A 142 -5.08 -2.44 -0.44
C GLY A 142 -3.65 -2.03 -0.13
N GLN A 143 -3.32 -0.80 -0.49
CA GLN A 143 -2.03 -0.19 -0.25
C GLN A 143 -2.20 1.22 0.29
N ILE A 144 -1.21 1.66 1.07
CA ILE A 144 -1.12 3.03 1.58
C ILE A 144 0.25 3.58 1.21
N TYR A 145 0.28 4.72 0.51
CA TYR A 145 1.52 5.42 0.15
C TYR A 145 1.58 6.79 0.83
N ALA A 146 2.71 7.08 1.46
CA ALA A 146 3.00 8.36 2.10
C ALA A 146 3.99 9.18 1.25
N PHE A 147 3.47 10.21 0.59
CA PHE A 147 4.24 11.10 -0.26
C PHE A 147 4.81 12.27 0.54
N ARG A 148 6.01 12.72 0.15
CA ARG A 148 6.66 13.90 0.77
C ARG A 148 5.98 15.22 0.41
N ALA A 149 5.22 15.23 -0.68
CA ALA A 149 4.49 16.39 -1.15
C ALA A 149 3.10 15.95 -1.63
N VAL A 150 2.16 16.90 -1.66
CA VAL A 150 0.82 16.68 -2.24
C VAL A 150 0.95 16.44 -3.74
N PRO A 151 0.46 15.30 -4.28
CA PRO A 151 0.47 15.05 -5.71
C PRO A 151 -0.35 16.11 -6.49
N PRO A 152 0.01 16.45 -7.75
CA PRO A 152 -0.69 17.46 -8.53
C PRO A 152 -2.20 17.26 -8.63
N ALA A 153 -2.65 16.02 -8.90
CA ALA A 153 -4.08 15.69 -8.98
C ALA A 153 -4.83 16.04 -7.67
N ALA A 154 -4.29 15.64 -6.52
CA ALA A 154 -4.87 15.95 -5.21
C ALA A 154 -4.84 17.46 -4.91
N ALA A 155 -3.79 18.17 -5.33
CA ALA A 155 -3.72 19.63 -5.21
C ALA A 155 -4.76 20.34 -6.09
N ALA A 156 -5.01 19.84 -7.29
CA ALA A 156 -6.01 20.37 -8.21
C ALA A 156 -7.43 20.24 -7.64
N GLU A 157 -7.76 19.07 -7.06
CA GLU A 157 -9.04 18.82 -6.37
C GLU A 157 -9.33 19.84 -5.26
N LEU A 158 -8.32 20.21 -4.46
CA LEU A 158 -8.46 21.23 -3.41
C LEU A 158 -8.83 22.62 -3.95
N THR A 159 -8.45 22.93 -5.18
CA THR A 159 -8.71 24.23 -5.82
C THR A 159 -9.92 24.24 -6.73
N GLY A 160 -10.61 23.10 -6.90
CA GLY A 160 -11.74 22.96 -7.82
C GLY A 160 -11.35 23.11 -9.29
N ARG A 161 -10.07 22.97 -9.63
CA ARG A 161 -9.59 23.03 -11.02
C ARG A 161 -9.58 21.63 -11.60
N SER A 162 -10.54 21.36 -12.48
CA SER A 162 -10.56 20.19 -13.34
C SER A 162 -9.85 20.52 -14.65
N GLU A 163 -8.52 20.60 -14.69
CA GLU A 163 -7.76 20.48 -15.94
C GLU A 163 -6.25 20.46 -15.68
N VAL A 164 -5.59 19.44 -16.24
CA VAL A 164 -4.17 19.48 -16.58
C VAL A 164 -4.09 20.25 -17.89
N GLU A 165 -3.63 21.50 -17.86
CA GLU A 165 -3.26 22.22 -19.09
C GLU A 165 -2.06 21.48 -19.72
N PRO A 166 -2.15 21.02 -20.98
CA PRO A 166 -1.01 20.40 -21.65
C PRO A 166 0.07 21.46 -21.87
N ALA A 167 1.32 21.14 -21.54
CA ALA A 167 2.44 22.01 -21.86
C ALA A 167 2.52 22.19 -23.38
N GLY A 168 2.48 23.45 -23.82
CA GLY A 168 2.65 23.86 -25.22
C GLY A 168 4.10 23.85 -25.69
#